data_AF-A0A8K0C858-F1
#
_entry.id   AF-A0A8K0C858-F1
#
_cell.length_a   1.000
_cell.length_b   1.000
_cell.length_c   1.000
_cell.angle_alpha   90.00
_cell.angle_beta   90.00
_cell.angle_gamma   90.00
#
_symmetry.space_group_name_H-M   'P 1'
#
loop_
_entity.id
_entity.type
_entity.pdbx_description
1 polymer ?
#
loop_
_entity_poly.entity_id
_entity_poly.type
_entity_poly.pdbx_seq_one_letter_code
_entity_poly.pdbx_strand_id
1 'polypeptide(L)'
;MNLNGEGLIEFCLENEIKIGITHFMPNSVHKITREMRTRNERSITDYLLLRKPLWPKDTIVKKGAEIGSDHYLVKEKTEQDSKEESKMLQTKQQYQDILSQRAGNIEKNKDIKET
;
A
#
# COMPACT_ATOMS: atom_id res chain seq x y z
N MET A 1 -6.86 -12.58 -21.33
CA MET A 1 -6.71 -12.17 -19.92
C MET A 1 -5.27 -11.67 -19.78
N ASN A 2 -5.02 -10.45 -19.32
CA ASN A 2 -3.65 -9.99 -19.11
C ASN A 2 -3.13 -10.62 -17.81
N LEU A 3 -1.92 -11.20 -17.84
CA LEU A 3 -1.29 -11.88 -16.70
C LEU A 3 -0.92 -10.89 -15.56
N ASN A 4 -1.07 -9.59 -15.81
CA ASN A 4 -0.71 -8.52 -14.87
C ASN A 4 -1.49 -8.60 -13.54
N GLY A 5 -2.72 -9.13 -13.56
CA GLY A 5 -3.52 -9.30 -12.35
C GLY A 5 -2.95 -10.38 -11.42
N GLU A 6 -2.43 -11.47 -11.98
CA GLU A 6 -1.86 -12.60 -11.22
C GLU A 6 -0.55 -12.19 -10.55
N GLY A 7 0.33 -11.49 -11.28
CA GLY A 7 1.57 -10.98 -10.71
C GLY A 7 1.36 -9.97 -9.56
N LEU A 8 0.31 -9.15 -9.64
CA LEU A 8 -0.04 -8.24 -8.53
C LEU A 8 -0.50 -9.01 -7.29
N ILE A 9 -1.30 -10.06 -7.48
CA ILE A 9 -1.77 -10.91 -6.39
C ILE A 9 -0.59 -11.63 -5.73
N GLU A 10 0.29 -12.23 -6.54
CA GLU A 10 1.47 -12.94 -6.06
C GLU A 10 2.40 -12.02 -5.28
N PHE A 11 2.72 -10.85 -5.83
CA PHE A 11 3.50 -9.82 -5.13
C PHE A 11 2.88 -9.44 -3.78
N CYS A 12 1.55 -9.27 -3.73
CA CYS A 12 0.88 -8.92 -2.49
C CYS A 12 0.95 -10.05 -1.45
N LEU A 13 0.77 -11.30 -1.88
CA LEU A 13 0.88 -12.48 -1.02
C LEU A 13 2.29 -12.62 -0.43
N GLU A 14 3.33 -12.48 -1.25
CA GLU A 14 4.74 -12.60 -0.83
C GLU A 14 5.16 -11.50 0.16
N ASN A 15 4.58 -10.30 0.05
CA ASN A 15 5.00 -9.13 0.83
C ASN A 15 4.08 -8.79 2.02
N GLU A 16 3.14 -9.68 2.36
CA GLU A 16 2.10 -9.46 3.36
C GLU A 16 1.28 -8.17 3.12
N ILE A 17 1.02 -7.86 1.86
CA ILE A 17 0.22 -6.71 1.43
C ILE A 17 -1.21 -7.18 1.16
N LYS A 18 -2.17 -6.43 1.68
CA LYS A 18 -3.60 -6.69 1.51
C LYS A 18 -4.16 -5.79 0.42
N ILE A 19 -5.02 -6.35 -0.41
CA ILE A 19 -5.79 -5.60 -1.40
C ILE A 19 -7.14 -5.24 -0.75
N GLY A 20 -7.41 -3.96 -0.50
CA GLY A 20 -8.62 -3.53 0.25
C GLY A 20 -9.92 -4.08 -0.34
N ILE A 21 -10.10 -3.91 -1.65
CA ILE A 21 -11.33 -4.26 -2.38
C ILE A 21 -11.73 -5.74 -2.31
N THR A 22 -10.80 -6.64 -1.96
CA THR A 22 -11.05 -8.08 -1.88
C THR A 22 -11.59 -8.52 -0.52
N HIS A 23 -11.52 -7.70 0.52
CA HIS A 23 -11.73 -8.15 1.90
C HIS A 23 -13.20 -8.09 2.37
N PHE A 24 -14.03 -7.15 1.89
CA PHE A 24 -15.33 -6.86 2.53
C PHE A 24 -16.56 -6.81 1.60
N MET A 25 -16.42 -6.95 0.28
CA MET A 25 -17.56 -6.80 -0.64
C MET A 25 -18.01 -8.14 -1.25
N PRO A 26 -19.15 -8.73 -0.81
CA PRO A 26 -19.74 -9.89 -1.49
C PRO A 26 -20.38 -9.51 -2.84
N ASN A 27 -20.84 -8.27 -3.00
CA ASN A 27 -21.51 -7.82 -4.21
C ASN A 27 -20.51 -7.25 -5.24
N SER A 28 -20.35 -7.93 -6.37
CA SER A 28 -19.42 -7.60 -7.46
C SER A 28 -19.64 -6.20 -8.06
N VAL A 29 -20.87 -5.68 -8.02
CA VAL A 29 -21.23 -4.36 -8.58
C VAL A 29 -20.51 -3.20 -7.87
N HIS A 30 -20.17 -3.34 -6.60
CA HIS A 30 -19.46 -2.31 -5.84
C HIS A 30 -17.94 -2.36 -6.01
N LYS A 31 -17.42 -3.36 -6.75
CA LYS A 31 -15.98 -3.49 -7.02
C LYS A 31 -15.55 -2.75 -8.29
N ILE A 32 -16.49 -2.38 -9.17
CA ILE A 32 -16.19 -1.64 -10.40
C ILE A 32 -15.67 -0.26 -10.02
N THR A 33 -14.41 0.02 -10.37
CA THR A 33 -13.76 1.30 -10.10
C THR A 33 -13.68 2.20 -11.32
N ARG A 34 -13.94 1.66 -12.51
CA ARG A 34 -13.97 2.42 -13.76
C ARG A 34 -15.13 2.00 -14.65
N GLU A 35 -15.79 2.96 -15.28
CA GLU A 35 -16.87 2.76 -16.23
C GLU A 35 -16.79 3.75 -17.41
N MET A 36 -16.48 3.23 -18.58
CA MET A 36 -16.49 3.99 -19.82
C MET A 36 -17.80 3.76 -20.56
N ARG A 37 -18.77 4.66 -20.34
CA ARG A 37 -20.14 4.55 -20.88
C ARG A 37 -20.19 4.48 -22.40
N THR A 38 -19.33 5.25 -23.08
CA THR A 38 -19.27 5.30 -24.56
C THR A 38 -18.89 3.97 -25.19
N ARG A 39 -18.17 3.10 -24.48
CA ARG A 39 -17.78 1.76 -24.94
C ARG A 39 -18.45 0.64 -24.18
N ASN A 40 -19.40 0.96 -23.29
CA ASN A 40 -20.05 0.00 -22.39
C ASN A 40 -19.04 -0.89 -21.63
N GLU A 41 -17.92 -0.31 -21.21
CA GLU A 41 -16.81 -1.01 -20.56
C GLU A 41 -16.79 -0.74 -19.06
N ARG A 42 -16.60 -1.79 -18.26
CA ARG A 42 -16.51 -1.71 -16.80
C ARG A 42 -15.31 -2.54 -16.34
N SER A 43 -14.48 -1.97 -15.48
CA SER A 43 -13.27 -2.64 -15.00
C SER A 43 -12.99 -2.33 -13.52
N ILE A 44 -12.19 -3.20 -12.92
CA ILE A 44 -11.55 -3.00 -11.62
C ILE A 44 -10.09 -2.69 -11.95
N THR A 45 -9.70 -1.43 -11.80
CA THR A 45 -8.35 -0.95 -12.15
C THR A 45 -7.70 -0.19 -11.01
N ASP A 46 -8.49 0.21 -10.02
CA ASP A 46 -8.05 1.01 -8.89
C ASP A 46 -8.05 0.13 -7.64
N TYR A 47 -6.88 -0.06 -7.05
CA TYR A 47 -6.69 -0.92 -5.90
C TYR A 47 -6.01 -0.14 -4.78
N LEU A 48 -6.47 -0.35 -3.54
CA LEU A 48 -5.79 0.13 -2.35
C LEU A 48 -4.98 -1.02 -1.77
N LEU A 49 -3.65 -0.84 -1.74
CA LEU A 49 -2.70 -1.81 -1.20
C LEU A 49 -2.29 -1.39 0.21
N LEU A 50 -2.46 -2.28 1.18
CA LEU A 50 -2.29 -1.99 2.59
C LEU A 50 -1.28 -2.95 3.21
N ARG A 51 -0.32 -2.41 3.93
CA ARG A 51 0.64 -3.19 4.73
C ARG A 51 0.50 -2.81 6.20
N LYS A 52 0.96 -3.70 7.08
CA LYS A 52 1.14 -3.39 8.51
C LYS A 52 1.84 -2.03 8.70
N PRO A 53 1.42 -1.23 9.68
CA PRO A 53 0.44 -1.56 10.74
C PRO A 53 -1.03 -1.33 10.34
N LEU A 54 -1.30 -0.97 9.09
CA LEU A 54 -2.66 -0.68 8.63
C LEU A 54 -3.41 -1.97 8.27
N TRP A 55 -4.62 -2.06 8.78
CA TRP A 55 -5.56 -3.15 8.50
C TRP A 55 -6.78 -2.59 7.76
N PRO A 56 -7.18 -3.15 6.62
CA PRO A 56 -8.43 -2.77 5.98
C PRO A 56 -9.60 -3.07 6.91
N LYS A 57 -10.58 -2.18 6.92
CA LYS A 57 -11.87 -2.37 7.63
C LYS A 57 -13.05 -2.29 6.70
N ASP A 58 -12.98 -1.43 5.69
CA ASP A 58 -14.04 -1.27 4.72
C ASP A 58 -13.53 -0.50 3.49
N THR A 59 -13.71 -1.08 2.31
CA THR A 59 -13.41 -0.43 1.04
C THR A 59 -14.69 -0.11 0.33
N ILE A 60 -14.97 1.16 0.09
CA ILE A 60 -16.16 1.60 -0.65
C ILE A 60 -15.78 2.30 -1.95
N VAL A 61 -16.57 2.05 -2.99
CA VAL A 61 -16.49 2.77 -4.26
C VAL A 61 -17.67 3.74 -4.36
N LYS A 62 -17.37 5.04 -4.44
CA LYS A 62 -18.35 6.13 -4.53
C LYS A 62 -18.60 6.51 -5.98
N LYS A 63 -19.70 6.00 -6.53
CA LYS A 63 -20.09 6.22 -7.93
C LYS A 63 -20.75 7.56 -8.23
N GLY A 64 -21.24 8.26 -7.20
CA GLY A 64 -21.90 9.56 -7.32
C GLY A 64 -21.00 10.77 -7.07
N ALA A 65 -19.69 10.57 -6.90
CA ALA A 65 -18.75 11.68 -6.85
C ALA A 65 -18.55 12.19 -8.28
N GLU A 66 -19.25 13.26 -8.66
CA GLU A 66 -19.14 13.86 -10.00
C GLU A 66 -17.80 14.58 -10.15
N ILE A 67 -16.76 13.83 -10.51
CA ILE A 67 -15.40 14.33 -10.76
C ILE A 67 -15.07 14.43 -12.26
N GLY A 68 -16.05 14.22 -13.14
CA GLY A 68 -15.84 14.27 -14.61
C GLY A 68 -14.90 13.21 -15.16
N SER A 69 -14.68 12.11 -14.42
CA SER A 69 -13.79 11.00 -14.78
C SER A 69 -14.60 9.74 -15.09
N ASP A 70 -14.04 8.84 -15.90
CA ASP A 70 -14.52 7.46 -16.05
C ASP A 70 -14.13 6.57 -14.86
N HIS A 71 -13.31 7.08 -13.93
CA HIS A 71 -12.98 6.43 -12.66
C HIS A 71 -13.89 6.91 -11.51
N TYR A 72 -14.26 5.97 -10.66
CA TYR A 72 -14.98 6.18 -9.41
C TYR A 72 -14.02 6.35 -8.24
N LEU A 73 -14.42 7.16 -7.26
CA LEU A 73 -13.63 7.38 -6.05
C LEU A 73 -13.64 6.13 -5.17
N VAL A 74 -12.47 5.53 -4.94
CA VAL A 74 -12.28 4.44 -3.99
C VAL A 74 -11.84 5.01 -2.64
N LYS A 75 -12.51 4.62 -1.56
CA LYS A 75 -12.18 5.02 -0.19
C LYS A 75 -12.00 3.78 0.67
N GLU A 76 -10.87 3.71 1.36
CA GLU A 76 -10.61 2.72 2.41
C GLU A 76 -10.81 3.34 3.79
N LYS A 77 -11.48 2.63 4.68
CA LYS A 77 -11.40 2.83 6.12
C LYS A 77 -10.37 1.84 6.67
N THR A 78 -9.32 2.34 7.28
CA THR A 78 -8.28 1.53 7.90
C THR A 78 -8.35 1.60 9.42
N GLU A 79 -7.94 0.52 10.06
CA GLU A 79 -7.53 0.53 11.47
C GLU A 79 -6.02 0.38 11.57
N GLN A 80 -5.44 1.01 12.57
CA GLN A 80 -4.00 1.01 12.79
C GLN A 80 -3.69 0.20 14.04
N ASP A 81 -2.86 -0.82 13.91
CA ASP A 81 -2.37 -1.58 15.06
C ASP A 81 -1.22 -0.81 15.72
N SER A 82 -1.51 -0.17 16.86
CA SER A 82 -0.55 0.64 17.61
C SER A 82 0.64 -0.16 18.14
N LYS A 83 0.48 -1.46 18.39
CA LYS A 83 1.58 -2.33 18.82
C LYS A 83 2.53 -2.61 17.67
N GLU A 84 2.00 -2.96 16.50
CA GLU A 84 2.81 -3.18 15.30
C GLU A 84 3.48 -1.88 14.84
N GLU A 85 2.80 -0.75 14.93
CA GLU A 85 3.39 0.56 14.65
C GLU A 85 4.58 0.86 15.58
N SER A 86 4.39 0.67 16.89
CA SER A 86 5.43 0.93 17.89
C SER A 86 6.67 0.07 17.64
N LYS A 87 6.48 -1.23 17.33
CA LYS A 87 7.57 -2.13 16.94
C LYS A 87 8.29 -1.63 15.69
N MET A 88 7.55 -1.25 14.66
CA MET A 88 8.13 -0.77 13.40
C MET A 88 8.94 0.52 13.60
N LEU A 89 8.44 1.45 14.42
CA LEU A 89 9.15 2.68 14.78
C LEU A 89 10.45 2.39 15.54
N GLN A 90 10.41 1.47 16.51
CA GLN A 90 11.60 1.06 17.26
C GLN A 90 12.66 0.45 16.34
N THR A 91 12.27 -0.49 15.47
CA THR A 91 13.19 -1.11 14.50
C THR A 91 13.79 -0.07 13.54
N LYS A 92 12.97 0.89 13.07
CA LYS A 92 13.45 1.97 12.20
C LYS A 92 14.47 2.84 12.92
N GLN A 93 14.22 3.19 14.19
CA GLN A 93 15.15 3.97 15.00
C GLN A 93 16.48 3.21 15.18
N GLN A 94 16.42 1.95 15.59
CA GLN A 94 17.62 1.11 15.74
C GLN A 94 18.47 1.05 14.46
N TYR A 95 17.82 0.95 13.29
CA TYR A 95 18.54 0.94 12.02
C TYR A 95 19.23 2.29 11.73
N GLN A 96 18.58 3.41 12.01
CA GLN A 96 19.19 4.74 11.87
C GLN A 96 20.38 4.91 12.83
N ASP A 97 20.28 4.40 14.05
CA ASP A 97 21.36 4.43 15.03
C ASP A 97 22.57 3.61 14.53
N ILE A 98 22.34 2.44 13.94
CA ILE A 98 23.41 1.61 13.35
C ILE A 98 24.07 2.33 12.17
N LEU A 99 23.29 2.97 11.29
CA LEU A 99 23.83 3.70 10.15
C LEU A 99 24.68 4.90 10.57
N SER A 100 24.22 5.67 11.57
CA SER A 100 24.96 6.82 12.08
C SER A 100 26.28 6.41 12.76
N GLN A 101 26.26 5.32 13.54
CA GLN A 101 27.48 4.76 14.13
C GLN A 101 28.49 4.30 13.05
N ARG A 102 28.01 3.65 11.98
CA ARG A 102 28.87 3.24 10.86
C ARG A 102 29.48 4.44 10.15
N ALA A 103 28.71 5.48 9.88
CA ALA A 103 29.21 6.71 9.25
C ALA A 103 30.30 7.37 10.11
N GLY A 104 30.06 7.56 11.42
CA GLY A 104 31.05 8.14 12.33
C GLY A 104 32.32 7.30 12.49
N ASN A 105 32.21 5.97 12.41
CA ASN A 105 33.38 5.08 12.44
C ASN A 105 34.20 5.13 11.13
N ILE A 106 33.57 5.42 9.98
CA ILE A 106 34.28 5.60 8.71
C ILE A 106 35.09 6.90 8.73
N GLU A 107 34.52 7.99 9.27
CA GLU A 107 35.20 9.29 9.39
C GLU A 107 36.45 9.17 10.29
N LYS A 108 36.31 8.60 11.49
CA LYS A 108 37.46 8.39 12.39
C LYS A 108 38.58 7.54 11.79
N ASN A 109 38.26 6.56 10.95
CA ASN A 109 39.26 5.71 10.30
C ASN A 109 39.98 6.40 9.13
N LYS A 110 39.45 7.49 8.58
CA LYS A 110 40.16 8.31 7.59
C LYS A 110 41.19 9.20 8.28
N ASP A 111 40.81 9.83 9.39
CA ASP A 111 41.69 10.73 10.15
C ASP A 111 42.95 9.99 10.68
N ILE A 112 42.82 8.72 11.07
CA ILE A 112 43.94 7.90 11.56
C ILE A 112 44.92 7.51 10.43
N LYS A 113 44.48 7.45 9.18
CA LYS A 113 45.32 7.05 8.04
C LYS A 113 46.06 8.22 7.38
N GLU A 114 45.76 9.46 7.75
CA GLU A 114 46.43 10.67 7.23
C GLU A 114 47.51 11.22 8.17
N THR A 115 47.79 10.53 9.28
CA THR A 115 48.94 10.73 10.20
C THR A 115 49.96 9.63 10.08
#